data_AF-A0A6P4DWA0-F1
#
_entry.id   AF-A0A6P4DWA0-F1
#
_cell.length_a   1.000
_cell.length_b   1.000
_cell.length_c   1.000
_cell.angle_alpha   90.00
_cell.angle_beta   90.00
_cell.angle_gamma   90.00
#
_symmetry.space_group_name_H-M   'P 1'
#
loop_
_entity.id
_entity.type
_entity.pdbx_description
1 polymer ?
#
loop_
_entity_poly.entity_id
_entity_poly.type
_entity_poly.pdbx_seq_one_letter_code
_entity_poly.pdbx_strand_id
1 'polypeptide(L)'
;MFRSLKAKHVHIAIAGLSAIVSFLILGPITTWVETYKCWEISVWKHVCLLQIAGGMFLFIGALKNNHLLFLPWLVAAIIFIYTLWYKSFVYFIFLEGKMLTVIPLLQIISAFWSYFVYDVFQDFLQMYGQSIRQNSIIESLETGN
;
A
#
# COMPACT_ATOMS: atom_id res chain seq x y z
N MET A 1 -13.12 5.37 -21.76
CA MET A 1 -14.08 5.39 -20.61
C MET A 1 -14.04 4.10 -19.79
N PHE A 2 -14.18 2.91 -20.39
CA PHE A 2 -14.17 1.62 -19.66
C PHE A 2 -12.90 1.31 -18.84
N ARG A 3 -11.70 1.67 -19.34
CA ARG A 3 -10.42 1.44 -18.63
C ARG A 3 -10.31 2.27 -17.33
N SER A 4 -10.79 3.51 -17.35
CA SER A 4 -10.81 4.42 -16.20
C SER A 4 -11.82 3.96 -15.13
N LEU A 5 -12.99 3.49 -15.54
CA LEU A 5 -13.97 2.88 -14.62
C LEU A 5 -13.41 1.61 -13.97
N LYS A 6 -12.71 0.77 -14.73
CA LYS A 6 -12.05 -0.44 -14.19
C LYS A 6 -10.96 -0.08 -13.17
N ALA A 7 -10.11 0.89 -13.47
CA ALA A 7 -9.06 1.37 -12.56
C ALA A 7 -9.65 1.95 -11.26
N LYS A 8 -10.74 2.71 -11.34
CA LYS A 8 -11.45 3.24 -10.15
C LYS A 8 -11.94 2.12 -9.22
N HIS A 9 -12.55 1.06 -9.78
CA HIS A 9 -13.01 -0.08 -8.97
C HIS A 9 -11.84 -0.86 -8.35
N VAL A 10 -10.73 -1.01 -9.08
CA VAL A 10 -9.51 -1.64 -8.57
C VAL A 10 -8.96 -0.85 -7.39
N HIS A 11 -8.83 0.47 -7.49
CA HIS A 11 -8.37 1.31 -6.38
C HIS A 11 -9.30 1.22 -5.16
N ILE A 12 -10.62 1.26 -5.36
CA ILE A 12 -11.58 1.09 -4.25
C ILE A 12 -11.42 -0.29 -3.59
N ALA A 13 -11.22 -1.35 -4.37
CA ALA A 13 -10.97 -2.68 -3.85
C ALA A 13 -9.64 -2.76 -3.07
N ILE A 14 -8.57 -2.11 -3.56
CA ILE A 14 -7.27 -2.02 -2.88
C ILE A 14 -7.39 -1.27 -1.55
N ALA A 15 -8.16 -0.18 -1.50
CA ALA A 15 -8.44 0.55 -0.27
C ALA A 15 -9.18 -0.34 0.75
N GLY A 16 -10.18 -1.09 0.30
CA GLY A 16 -10.88 -2.07 1.14
C GLY A 16 -9.96 -3.17 1.66
N LEU A 17 -9.14 -3.76 0.78
CA LEU A 17 -8.13 -4.75 1.16
C LEU A 17 -7.12 -4.20 2.15
N SER A 18 -6.72 -2.93 2.03
CA SER A 18 -5.79 -2.27 2.96
C SER A 18 -6.33 -2.27 4.39
N ALA A 19 -7.64 -2.05 4.57
CA ALA A 19 -8.28 -2.15 5.87
C ALA A 19 -8.35 -3.60 6.36
N ILE A 20 -8.82 -4.53 5.53
CA ILE A 20 -9.00 -5.95 5.91
C ILE A 20 -7.65 -6.56 6.34
N VAL A 21 -6.60 -6.42 5.52
CA VAL A 21 -5.27 -6.95 5.82
C VAL A 21 -4.71 -6.33 7.09
N SER A 22 -4.91 -5.03 7.30
CA SER A 22 -4.48 -4.34 8.53
C SER A 22 -5.15 -4.91 9.78
N PHE A 23 -6.47 -5.17 9.74
CA PHE A 23 -7.19 -5.80 10.85
C PHE A 23 -6.74 -7.26 11.10
N LEU A 24 -6.49 -8.03 10.04
CA LEU A 24 -5.98 -9.41 10.15
C LEU A 24 -4.58 -9.47 10.76
N ILE A 25 -3.72 -8.50 10.47
CA ILE A 25 -2.39 -8.44 11.08
C ILE A 25 -2.48 -8.01 12.54
N LEU A 26 -3.31 -7.02 12.85
CA LEU A 26 -3.40 -6.40 14.18
C LEU A 26 -4.17 -7.23 15.21
N GLY A 27 -5.04 -8.12 14.75
CA GLY A 27 -5.74 -9.09 15.60
C GLY A 27 -4.93 -10.38 15.72
N PRO A 28 -5.10 -11.35 14.80
CA PRO A 28 -4.50 -12.66 14.94
C PRO A 28 -2.96 -12.66 14.96
N ILE A 29 -2.26 -11.97 14.05
CA ILE A 29 -0.80 -12.13 13.95
C ILE A 29 -0.06 -11.55 15.17
N THR A 30 -0.41 -10.34 15.61
CA THR A 30 0.21 -9.73 16.80
C THR A 30 -0.12 -10.50 18.08
N THR A 31 -1.39 -10.89 18.30
CA THR A 31 -1.78 -11.62 19.51
C THR A 31 -1.19 -13.03 19.58
N TRP A 32 -0.99 -13.70 18.44
CA TRP A 32 -0.41 -15.04 18.42
C TRP A 32 1.12 -15.04 18.44
N VAL A 33 1.78 -14.05 17.82
CA VAL A 33 3.25 -14.05 17.67
C VAL A 33 3.96 -13.20 18.73
N GLU A 34 3.44 -12.01 19.07
CA GLU A 34 4.11 -11.13 20.07
C GLU A 34 4.01 -11.70 21.50
N THR A 35 2.98 -12.52 21.79
CA THR A 35 2.83 -13.24 23.07
C THR A 35 3.97 -14.22 23.35
N TYR A 36 4.71 -14.67 22.32
CA TYR A 36 5.79 -15.67 22.43
C TYR A 36 7.22 -15.10 22.49
N LYS A 37 7.43 -13.93 23.12
CA LYS A 37 8.74 -13.32 23.53
C LYS A 37 9.33 -12.20 22.65
N CYS A 38 8.62 -11.64 21.68
CA CYS A 38 9.14 -10.48 20.93
C CYS A 38 8.65 -9.17 21.56
N TRP A 39 9.35 -8.70 22.59
CA TRP A 39 9.09 -7.45 23.33
C TRP A 39 9.49 -6.19 22.53
N GLU A 40 9.39 -6.24 21.21
CA GLU A 40 9.71 -5.10 20.36
C GLU A 40 8.54 -4.12 20.35
N ILE A 41 8.84 -2.82 20.20
CA ILE A 41 7.84 -1.78 19.93
C ILE A 41 6.87 -2.32 18.88
N SER A 42 5.56 -2.29 19.17
CA SER A 42 4.52 -2.83 18.28
C SER A 42 4.35 -1.93 17.04
N VAL A 43 5.37 -1.97 16.17
CA VAL A 43 5.45 -1.26 14.88
C VAL A 43 4.25 -1.63 14.02
N TRP A 44 3.73 -2.86 14.17
CA TRP A 44 2.50 -3.34 13.54
C TRP A 44 1.32 -2.39 13.72
N LYS A 45 1.11 -1.85 14.93
CA LYS A 45 -0.01 -0.92 15.17
C LYS A 45 0.11 0.35 14.35
N HIS A 46 1.32 0.90 14.28
CA HIS A 46 1.60 2.17 13.60
C HIS A 46 1.52 1.98 12.09
N VAL A 47 2.09 0.89 11.59
CA VAL A 47 2.11 0.54 10.17
C VAL A 47 0.72 0.17 9.65
N CYS A 48 -0.09 -0.57 10.42
CA CYS A 48 -1.49 -0.83 10.08
C CYS A 48 -2.33 0.45 10.07
N LEU A 49 -2.15 1.35 11.05
CA LEU A 49 -2.84 2.65 11.05
C LEU A 49 -2.45 3.49 9.84
N LEU A 50 -1.16 3.53 9.51
CA LEU A 50 -0.64 4.21 8.32
C LEU A 50 -1.27 3.63 7.04
N GLN A 51 -1.42 2.30 6.97
CA GLN A 51 -1.99 1.63 5.81
C GLN A 51 -3.49 1.85 5.66
N ILE A 52 -4.24 1.92 6.78
CA ILE A 52 -5.65 2.31 6.79
C ILE A 52 -5.79 3.78 6.35
N ALA A 53 -4.98 4.68 6.92
CA ALA A 53 -4.99 6.09 6.56
C ALA A 53 -4.65 6.30 5.08
N GLY A 54 -3.59 5.66 4.59
CA GLY A 54 -3.24 5.62 3.17
C GLY A 54 -4.41 5.09 2.32
N GLY A 55 -5.05 4.01 2.76
CA GLY A 55 -6.19 3.40 2.05
C GLY A 55 -7.35 4.37 1.89
N MET A 56 -7.63 5.18 2.91
CA MET A 56 -8.63 6.25 2.83
C MET A 56 -8.25 7.32 1.80
N PHE A 57 -6.97 7.74 1.73
CA PHE A 57 -6.52 8.68 0.71
C PHE A 57 -6.67 8.10 -0.70
N LEU A 58 -6.34 6.83 -0.91
CA LEU A 58 -6.52 6.16 -2.19
C LEU A 58 -8.00 6.08 -2.58
N PHE A 59 -8.89 5.76 -1.63
CA PHE A 59 -10.34 5.76 -1.85
C PHE A 59 -10.86 7.15 -2.25
N ILE A 60 -10.50 8.19 -1.48
CA ILE A 60 -10.90 9.57 -1.77
C ILE A 60 -10.33 10.03 -3.12
N GLY A 61 -9.08 9.70 -3.42
CA GLY A 61 -8.43 9.97 -4.70
C GLY A 61 -9.15 9.32 -5.88
N ALA A 62 -9.58 8.07 -5.72
CA ALA A 62 -10.34 7.34 -6.73
C ALA A 62 -11.75 7.93 -6.93
N LEU A 63 -12.38 8.47 -5.88
CA LEU A 63 -13.67 9.14 -5.98
C LEU A 63 -13.57 10.51 -6.66
N LYS A 64 -12.56 11.31 -6.29
CA LYS A 64 -12.35 12.68 -6.78
C LYS A 64 -11.53 12.74 -8.09
N ASN A 65 -11.09 11.60 -8.63
CA ASN A 65 -10.12 11.52 -9.72
C ASN A 65 -8.87 12.39 -9.47
N ASN A 66 -8.43 12.48 -8.21
CA ASN A 66 -7.24 13.22 -7.82
C ASN A 66 -6.12 12.25 -7.49
N HIS A 67 -5.21 12.07 -8.44
CA HIS A 67 -4.16 11.06 -8.41
C HIS A 67 -3.02 11.42 -7.45
N LEU A 68 -2.88 12.69 -7.05
CA LEU A 68 -1.93 13.09 -6.01
C LEU A 68 -2.24 12.43 -4.66
N LEU A 69 -3.51 12.09 -4.42
CA LEU A 69 -3.94 11.37 -3.22
C LEU A 69 -3.55 9.89 -3.23
N PHE A 70 -2.95 9.38 -4.31
CA PHE A 70 -2.39 8.02 -4.33
C PHE A 70 -1.02 7.95 -3.67
N LEU A 71 -0.29 9.08 -3.62
CA LEU A 71 1.06 9.16 -3.08
C LEU A 71 1.13 8.77 -1.59
N PRO A 72 0.24 9.26 -0.71
CA PRO A 72 0.23 8.84 0.70
C PRO A 72 0.04 7.33 0.87
N TRP A 73 -0.80 6.70 0.04
CA TRP A 73 -0.98 5.26 0.05
C TRP A 73 0.25 4.52 -0.45
N LEU A 74 0.89 4.99 -1.53
CA LEU A 74 2.12 4.37 -2.07
C LEU A 74 3.23 4.36 -1.02
N VAL A 75 3.46 5.48 -0.34
CA VAL A 75 4.45 5.57 0.74
C VAL A 75 4.10 4.61 1.89
N ALA A 76 2.82 4.59 2.30
CA ALA A 76 2.38 3.67 3.34
C ALA A 76 2.56 2.20 2.96
N ALA A 77 2.26 1.84 1.72
CA ALA A 77 2.38 0.49 1.20
C ALA A 77 3.84 0.03 1.10
N ILE A 78 4.78 0.93 0.76
CA ILE A 78 6.22 0.64 0.76
C ILE A 78 6.72 0.38 2.19
N ILE A 79 6.34 1.23 3.15
CA ILE A 79 6.68 1.03 4.57
C ILE A 79 6.08 -0.28 5.10
N PHE A 80 4.86 -0.60 4.70
CA PHE A 80 4.17 -1.84 5.05
C PHE A 80 4.91 -3.07 4.50
N ILE A 81 5.30 -3.06 3.22
CA ILE A 81 6.11 -4.10 2.60
C ILE A 81 7.43 -4.27 3.34
N TYR A 82 8.16 -3.18 3.59
CA TYR A 82 9.42 -3.23 4.34
C TYR A 82 9.24 -3.87 5.72
N THR A 83 8.17 -3.52 6.43
CA THR A 83 7.85 -4.06 7.75
C THR A 83 7.57 -5.56 7.70
N LEU A 84 6.85 -6.03 6.67
CA LEU A 84 6.60 -7.46 6.45
C LEU A 84 7.91 -8.23 6.30
N TRP A 85 8.82 -7.74 5.45
CA TRP A 85 10.13 -8.36 5.25
C TRP A 85 10.98 -8.37 6.51
N TYR A 86 11.06 -7.23 7.20
CA TYR A 86 11.80 -7.11 8.46
C TYR A 86 11.30 -8.11 9.49
N LYS A 87 9.98 -8.16 9.73
CA LYS A 87 9.39 -9.07 10.71
C LYS A 87 9.52 -10.53 10.29
N SER A 88 9.38 -10.86 9.00
CA SER A 88 9.67 -12.21 8.49
C SER A 88 11.10 -12.66 8.83
N PHE A 89 12.09 -11.78 8.67
CA PHE A 89 13.49 -12.08 8.97
C PHE A 89 13.73 -12.25 10.48
N VAL A 90 13.20 -11.32 11.30
CA VAL A 90 13.26 -11.41 12.77
C VAL A 90 12.63 -12.71 13.25
N TYR A 91 11.44 -13.04 12.75
CA TYR A 91 10.73 -14.28 13.11
C TYR A 91 11.50 -15.52 12.68
N PHE A 92 12.15 -15.51 11.52
CA PHE A 92 13.00 -16.61 11.08
C PHE A 92 14.17 -16.87 12.03
N ILE A 93 14.84 -15.83 12.52
CA ILE A 93 15.98 -15.95 13.43
C ILE A 93 15.56 -16.36 14.84
N PHE A 94 14.52 -15.73 15.41
CA PHE A 94 14.23 -15.83 16.84
C PHE A 94 13.21 -16.92 17.22
N LEU A 95 12.40 -17.42 16.28
CA LEU A 95 11.33 -18.37 16.61
C LEU A 95 11.70 -19.84 16.38
N GLU A 96 12.95 -20.16 16.02
CA GLU A 96 13.50 -21.53 15.93
C GLU A 96 12.52 -22.55 15.29
N GLY A 97 11.81 -22.15 14.23
CA GLY A 97 10.85 -23.01 13.52
C GLY A 97 9.45 -23.14 14.15
N LYS A 98 9.17 -22.60 15.35
CA LYS A 98 7.84 -22.68 15.99
C LYS A 98 6.74 -21.93 15.25
N MET A 99 7.09 -20.95 14.42
CA MET A 99 6.16 -20.13 13.61
C MET A 99 6.46 -20.23 12.12
N LEU A 100 6.85 -21.43 11.65
CA LEU A 100 7.22 -21.72 10.26
C LEU A 100 6.12 -21.34 9.24
N THR A 101 4.85 -21.31 9.64
CA THR A 101 3.72 -20.94 8.77
C THR A 101 3.52 -19.42 8.63
N VAL A 102 3.95 -18.62 9.61
CA VAL A 102 3.74 -17.16 9.61
C VAL A 102 4.70 -16.48 8.62
N ILE A 103 5.94 -16.94 8.56
CA ILE A 103 6.97 -16.39 7.66
C ILE A 103 6.55 -16.42 6.18
N PRO A 104 6.14 -17.57 5.59
CA PRO A 104 5.69 -17.63 4.20
C PRO A 104 4.39 -16.83 4.00
N LEU A 105 3.50 -16.76 5.00
CA LEU A 105 2.29 -15.94 4.91
C LEU A 105 2.63 -14.46 4.74
N LEU A 106 3.54 -13.91 5.57
CA LEU A 106 3.97 -12.51 5.47
C LEU A 106 4.67 -12.23 4.13
N GLN A 107 5.45 -13.18 3.62
CA GLN A 107 6.12 -13.06 2.31
C GLN A 107 5.12 -13.06 1.15
N ILE A 108 4.10 -13.94 1.18
CA ILE A 108 3.02 -13.95 0.19
C ILE A 108 2.26 -12.62 0.20
N ILE A 109 1.91 -12.12 1.38
CA ILE A 109 1.24 -10.81 1.53
C ILE A 109 2.13 -9.72 0.94
N SER A 110 3.44 -9.73 1.22
CA SER A 110 4.36 -8.72 0.69
C SER A 110 4.47 -8.76 -0.84
N ALA A 111 4.55 -9.94 -1.44
CA ALA A 111 4.62 -10.09 -2.89
C ALA A 111 3.33 -9.57 -3.55
N PHE A 112 2.18 -9.94 -2.96
CA PHE A 112 0.87 -9.46 -3.40
C PHE A 112 0.74 -7.94 -3.26
N TRP A 113 1.23 -7.36 -2.17
CA TRP A 113 1.20 -5.90 -1.98
C TRP A 113 2.11 -5.16 -2.95
N SER A 114 3.27 -5.75 -3.28
CA SER A 114 4.22 -5.18 -4.26
C SER A 114 3.59 -5.07 -5.65
N TYR A 115 2.76 -6.04 -6.03
CA TYR A 115 2.00 -5.98 -7.28
C TYR A 115 1.05 -4.77 -7.31
N PHE A 116 0.30 -4.51 -6.23
CA PHE A 116 -0.58 -3.34 -6.17
C PHE A 116 0.17 -2.01 -6.12
N VAL A 117 1.32 -1.96 -5.44
CA VAL A 117 2.19 -0.78 -5.48
C VAL A 117 2.62 -0.49 -6.91
N TYR A 118 3.03 -1.52 -7.66
CA TYR A 118 3.40 -1.37 -9.06
C TYR A 118 2.23 -0.85 -9.91
N ASP A 119 1.05 -1.44 -9.79
CA ASP A 119 -0.15 -1.05 -10.56
C ASP A 119 -0.55 0.41 -10.30
N VAL A 120 -0.66 0.80 -9.02
CA VAL A 120 -1.02 2.17 -8.62
C VAL A 120 0.07 3.18 -9.02
N PHE A 121 1.34 2.79 -8.95
CA PHE A 121 2.45 3.66 -9.36
C PHE A 121 2.48 3.90 -10.87
N GLN A 122 2.20 2.87 -11.68
CA GLN A 122 2.07 3.02 -13.12
C GLN A 122 0.93 3.96 -13.50
N ASP A 123 -0.23 3.79 -12.86
CA ASP A 123 -1.39 4.68 -13.06
C ASP A 123 -1.06 6.13 -12.68
N PHE A 124 -0.35 6.33 -11.56
CA PHE A 124 0.13 7.65 -11.15
C PHE A 124 1.05 8.29 -12.19
N LEU A 125 2.06 7.55 -12.69
CA LEU A 125 3.00 8.05 -13.69
C LEU A 125 2.30 8.41 -15.01
N GLN A 126 1.36 7.57 -15.46
CA GLN A 126 0.62 7.81 -16.70
C GLN A 126 -0.18 9.11 -16.62
N MET A 127 -0.86 9.35 -15.50
CA MET A 127 -1.68 10.55 -15.29
C MET A 127 -0.84 11.80 -15.05
N TYR A 128 0.28 11.68 -14.33
CA TYR A 128 1.24 12.77 -14.16
C TYR A 128 1.83 13.23 -15.50
N GLY A 129 2.21 12.28 -16.37
CA GLY A 129 2.69 12.58 -17.73
C GLY A 129 1.63 13.26 -18.60
N GLN A 130 0.36 12.86 -18.48
CA GLN A 130 -0.75 13.55 -19.16
C GLN A 130 -0.94 14.98 -18.67
N SER A 131 -0.85 15.23 -17.36
CA SER A 131 -0.97 16.57 -16.78
C SER A 131 0.16 17.49 -17.24
N ILE A 132 1.42 17.04 -17.26
CA ILE A 132 2.55 17.83 -17.78
C ILE A 132 2.32 18.17 -19.25
N ARG A 133 1.92 17.18 -20.06
CA ARG A 133 1.66 17.39 -21.49
C ARG A 133 0.57 18.43 -21.70
N GLN A 134 -0.52 18.36 -20.93
CA GLN A 134 -1.61 19.33 -21.01
C GLN A 134 -1.15 20.75 -20.63
N ASN A 135 -0.36 20.89 -19.56
CA ASN A 135 0.19 22.18 -19.15
C ASN A 135 1.12 22.76 -20.22
N SER A 136 1.98 21.95 -20.84
CA SER A 136 2.86 22.40 -21.92
C SER A 136 2.10 22.88 -23.17
N ILE A 137 0.94 22.27 -23.47
CA ILE A 137 0.07 22.71 -24.57
C ILE A 137 -0.57 24.06 -24.23
N ILE A 138 -1.07 24.23 -23.01
CA ILE A 138 -1.67 25.50 -22.56
C ILE A 138 -0.62 26.62 -22.57
N GLU A 139 0.58 26.35 -22.05
CA GLU A 139 1.67 27.32 -22.04
C GLU A 139 2.12 27.69 -23.46
N SER A 140 2.15 26.73 -24.39
CA SER A 140 2.43 27.02 -25.81
C SER A 140 1.34 27.85 -26.50
N LEU A 141 0.08 27.76 -26.04
CA LEU A 141 -1.04 28.57 -26.52
C LEU A 141 -1.06 29.98 -25.91
N GLU A 142 -0.53 30.15 -24.68
CA GLU A 142 -0.38 31.46 -24.04
C GLU A 142 0.87 32.23 -24.51
N THR A 143 1.94 31.53 -24.93
CA THR A 143 3.23 32.13 -25.26
C THR A 143 3.51 32.32 -26.77
N GLY A 144 2.66 31.81 -27.67
CA GLY A 144 2.65 32.15 -29.11
C GLY A 144 1.42 32.99 -29.46
N ASN A 145 1.56 34.21 -29.99
CA ASN A 145 1.64 34.51 -31.44
C ASN A 145 0.51 33.91 -32.26
#